data_AF-A0A5S3XX21-F1
#
_entry.id   AF-A0A5S3XX21-F1
#
_cell.length_a   1.000
_cell.length_b   1.000
_cell.length_c   1.000
_cell.angle_alpha   90.00
_cell.angle_beta   90.00
_cell.angle_gamma   90.00
#
_symmetry.space_group_name_H-M   'P 1'
#
loop_
_entity.id
_entity.type
_entity.pdbx_description
1 polymer ?
#
loop_
_entity_poly.entity_id
_entity_poly.type
_entity_poly.pdbx_seq_one_letter_code
_entity_poly.pdbx_strand_id
1 'polypeptide(L)'
;RQQFFIDAYESNITSIMYESTHRIMASLDDLEVALGAEQQVVFAKELTKTYETFFSGTVTALIEFLTEEPEKQRGELVLMLPGKPKQQEEIPTDAKR
;
A
#
# COMPACT_ATOMS: atom_id res chain seq x y z
N ARG A 1 7.52 11.66 -4.89
CA ARG A 1 7.87 10.21 -4.79
C ARG A 1 7.02 9.35 -5.71
N GLN A 2 6.08 9.92 -6.44
CA GLN A 2 5.18 9.23 -7.38
C GLN A 2 5.89 8.18 -8.26
N GLN A 3 7.02 8.55 -8.89
CA GLN A 3 7.79 7.60 -9.72
C GLN A 3 8.19 6.32 -8.97
N PHE A 4 8.61 6.44 -7.71
CA PHE A 4 8.95 5.27 -6.90
C PHE A 4 7.75 4.33 -6.70
N PHE A 5 6.55 4.88 -6.48
CA PHE A 5 5.34 4.06 -6.35
C PHE A 5 4.93 3.40 -7.66
N ILE A 6 5.09 4.10 -8.79
CA ILE A 6 4.87 3.53 -10.12
C ILE A 6 5.83 2.37 -10.37
N ASP A 7 7.12 2.57 -10.10
CA ASP A 7 8.15 1.53 -10.30
C ASP A 7 7.90 0.33 -9.36
N ALA A 8 7.54 0.59 -8.11
CA ALA A 8 7.17 -0.44 -7.12
C ALA A 8 5.96 -1.25 -7.58
N TYR A 9 4.93 -0.60 -8.12
CA TYR A 9 3.74 -1.26 -8.64
C TYR A 9 4.06 -2.09 -9.89
N GLU A 10 4.80 -1.54 -10.85
CA GLU A 10 5.18 -2.24 -12.09
C GLU A 10 6.21 -3.36 -11.88
N SER A 11 6.83 -3.45 -10.70
CA SER A 11 7.74 -4.57 -10.33
C SER A 11 7.03 -5.93 -10.26
N ASN A 12 5.69 -5.97 -10.24
CA ASN A 12 4.85 -7.16 -10.12
C ASN A 12 5.06 -7.96 -8.81
N ILE A 13 5.78 -7.41 -7.83
CA ILE A 13 5.96 -7.98 -6.49
C ILE A 13 5.48 -6.99 -5.43
N THR A 14 5.09 -7.50 -4.27
CA THR A 14 4.75 -6.64 -3.14
C THR A 14 5.98 -5.90 -2.66
N SER A 15 5.93 -4.58 -2.70
CA SER A 15 6.97 -3.70 -2.19
C SER A 15 6.67 -3.35 -0.73
N ILE A 16 7.69 -3.43 0.13
CA ILE A 16 7.61 -3.10 1.55
C ILE A 16 8.46 -1.86 1.81
N MET A 17 7.87 -0.85 2.42
CA MET A 17 8.48 0.46 2.64
C MET A 17 8.40 0.85 4.11
N TYR A 18 9.53 1.29 4.67
CA TYR A 18 9.52 2.00 5.95
C TYR A 18 9.16 3.46 5.73
N GLU A 19 8.27 4.00 6.55
CA GLU A 19 7.84 5.39 6.43
C GLU A 19 8.02 6.16 7.73
N SER A 20 8.35 7.45 7.58
CA SER A 20 8.42 8.35 8.74
C SER A 20 7.02 8.82 9.12
N THR A 21 6.77 8.93 10.42
CA THR A 21 5.57 9.54 11.02
C THR A 21 5.27 10.92 10.45
N HIS A 22 6.30 11.72 10.17
CA HIS A 22 6.15 13.08 9.64
C HIS A 22 5.79 13.12 8.15
N ARG A 23 5.92 11.98 7.47
CA ARG A 23 5.79 11.89 6.01
C ARG A 23 4.68 10.96 5.55
N ILE A 24 4.08 10.16 6.44
CA ILE A 24 3.08 9.16 6.04
C ILE A 24 1.95 9.78 5.23
N MET A 25 1.35 10.88 5.69
CA MET A 25 0.26 11.54 4.97
C MET A 25 0.70 12.07 3.60
N ALA A 26 1.79 12.83 3.53
CA ALA A 26 2.33 13.31 2.25
C ALA A 26 2.74 12.18 1.30
N SER A 27 3.07 11.00 1.83
CA SER A 27 3.41 9.82 1.03
C SER A 27 2.18 9.12 0.48
N LEU A 28 1.08 9.10 1.25
CA LEU A 28 -0.20 8.61 0.79
C LEU A 28 -0.81 9.53 -0.27
N ASP A 29 -0.65 10.86 -0.13
CA ASP A 29 -1.05 11.81 -1.18
C ASP A 29 -0.27 11.55 -2.48
N ASP A 30 1.05 11.37 -2.39
CA ASP A 30 1.90 11.03 -3.53
C ASP A 30 1.51 9.66 -4.15
N LEU A 31 1.10 8.70 -3.33
CA LEU A 31 0.66 7.38 -3.77
C LEU A 31 -0.69 7.44 -4.47
N GLU A 32 -1.65 8.18 -3.92
CA GLU A 32 -2.97 8.41 -4.50
C GLU A 32 -2.86 9.09 -5.87
N VAL A 33 -2.01 10.12 -5.99
CA VAL A 33 -1.75 10.79 -7.27
C VAL A 33 -1.12 9.83 -8.29
N ALA A 34 -0.24 8.93 -7.83
CA ALA A 34 0.50 8.02 -8.71
C ALA A 34 -0.34 6.84 -9.22
N LEU A 35 -1.11 6.19 -8.33
CA LEU A 35 -1.78 4.91 -8.61
C LEU A 35 -3.31 4.98 -8.47
N GLY A 36 -3.84 6.08 -7.95
CA GLY A 36 -5.26 6.29 -7.72
C GLY A 36 -5.74 5.94 -6.31
N ALA A 37 -6.86 6.56 -5.93
CA ALA A 37 -7.55 6.42 -4.64
C ALA A 37 -7.89 4.96 -4.26
N GLU A 38 -8.30 4.17 -5.25
CA GLU A 38 -8.78 2.79 -5.07
C GLU A 38 -7.65 1.74 -4.99
N GLN A 39 -6.40 2.17 -5.14
CA GLN A 39 -5.25 1.27 -5.07
C GLN A 39 -5.22 0.59 -3.70
N GLN A 40 -5.04 -0.74 -3.69
CA GLN A 40 -4.95 -1.50 -2.45
C GLN A 40 -3.57 -1.32 -1.80
N VAL A 41 -3.56 -1.17 -0.49
CA VAL A 41 -2.36 -1.12 0.35
C VAL A 41 -2.59 -1.83 1.68
N VAL A 42 -1.49 -2.23 2.32
CA VAL A 42 -1.49 -2.64 3.72
C VAL A 42 -0.59 -1.69 4.50
N PHE A 43 -1.11 -1.15 5.59
CA PHE A 43 -0.36 -0.38 6.56
C PHE A 43 -0.18 -1.19 7.82
N ALA A 44 1.02 -1.13 8.39
CA ALA A 44 1.31 -1.72 9.68
C ALA A 44 2.07 -0.73 10.56
N LYS A 45 1.73 -0.74 11.84
CA LYS A 45 2.34 0.10 12.86
C LYS A 45 2.87 -0.81 13.97
N GLU A 46 4.12 -0.57 14.37
CA GLU A 46 4.77 -1.22 15.52
C GLU A 46 4.82 -2.76 15.44
N LEU A 47 5.20 -3.30 14.27
CA LEU A 47 5.21 -4.75 13.94
C LEU A 47 5.88 -5.67 14.98
N THR A 48 6.80 -5.15 15.78
CA THR A 48 7.52 -5.97 16.78
C THR A 48 6.98 -5.81 18.20
N LYS A 49 5.99 -4.93 18.40
CA LYS A 49 5.44 -4.61 19.72
C LYS A 49 4.15 -5.37 19.97
N THR A 50 3.82 -5.59 21.24
CA THR A 50 2.60 -6.30 21.68
C THR A 50 1.29 -5.68 21.17
N TYR A 51 1.31 -4.39 20.83
CA TYR A 51 0.16 -3.63 20.35
C TYR A 51 0.39 -3.15 18.91
N GLU A 52 0.64 -4.10 18.02
CA GLU A 52 0.69 -3.85 16.59
C GLU A 52 -0.68 -3.44 16.05
N THR A 53 -0.69 -2.65 14.98
CA THR A 53 -1.92 -2.25 14.29
C THR A 53 -1.74 -2.52 12.81
N PHE A 54 -2.72 -3.19 12.21
CA PHE A 54 -2.78 -3.41 10.76
C PHE A 54 -4.02 -2.76 10.18
N PHE A 55 -3.86 -2.22 8.98
CA PHE A 55 -4.94 -1.77 8.12
C PHE A 55 -4.73 -2.35 6.73
N SER A 56 -5.78 -2.86 6.10
CA SER A 56 -5.75 -3.33 4.72
C SER A 56 -6.98 -2.76 4.00
N GLY A 57 -6.75 -2.06 2.89
CA GLY A 57 -7.82 -1.41 2.14
C GLY A 57 -7.30 -0.49 1.05
N THR A 58 -8.15 0.42 0.58
CA THR A 58 -7.79 1.44 -0.42
C THR A 58 -6.90 2.53 0.19
N VAL A 59 -6.18 3.27 -0.65
CA VAL A 59 -5.39 4.44 -0.22
C VAL A 59 -6.29 5.47 0.47
N THR A 60 -7.45 5.78 -0.10
CA THR A 60 -8.40 6.73 0.50
C THR A 60 -8.88 6.26 1.87
N ALA A 61 -9.26 4.99 2.01
CA ALA A 61 -9.70 4.47 3.31
C ALA A 61 -8.57 4.48 4.35
N LEU A 62 -7.31 4.28 3.94
CA LEU A 62 -6.16 4.44 4.84
C LEU A 62 -5.95 5.90 5.25
N ILE A 63 -6.08 6.85 4.33
CA ILE A 63 -5.99 8.29 4.62
C ILE A 63 -7.07 8.68 5.63
N GLU A 64 -8.31 8.22 5.44
CA GLU A 64 -9.42 8.44 6.38
C GLU A 64 -9.09 7.82 7.75
N PHE A 65 -8.70 6.55 7.79
CA PHE A 65 -8.33 5.84 9.03
C PHE A 65 -7.23 6.54 9.84
N LEU A 66 -6.24 7.13 9.18
CA LEU A 66 -5.16 7.87 9.83
C LEU A 66 -5.57 9.30 10.21
N THR A 67 -6.54 9.88 9.50
CA THR A 67 -7.06 11.23 9.79
C THR A 67 -8.01 11.23 10.98
N GLU A 68 -8.84 10.18 11.11
CA GLU A 68 -9.75 10.01 12.24
C GLU A 68 -9.02 9.79 13.57
N GLU A 69 -7.87 9.12 13.54
CA GLU A 69 -7.08 8.75 14.73
C GLU A 69 -5.59 9.11 14.54
N PRO A 70 -5.19 10.39 14.75
CA PRO A 70 -3.84 10.88 14.47
C PRO A 70 -2.71 10.18 15.24
N GLU A 71 -3.00 9.57 16.38
CA GLU A 71 -2.05 8.75 17.14
C GLU A 71 -1.54 7.54 16.36
N LYS A 72 -2.29 7.06 15.36
CA LYS A 72 -1.88 5.99 14.46
C LYS A 72 -0.80 6.41 13.47
N GLN A 73 -0.57 7.71 13.30
CA GLN A 73 0.52 8.24 12.48
C GLN A 73 1.87 8.25 13.23
N ARG A 74 1.93 7.81 14.50
CA ARG A 74 3.14 7.83 15.33
C ARG A 74 3.81 6.46 15.41
N GLY A 75 5.08 6.43 15.83
CA GLY A 75 5.84 5.19 16.03
C GLY A 75 6.52 4.69 14.76
N GLU A 76 6.76 3.38 14.69
CA GLU A 76 7.36 2.73 13.52
C GLU A 76 6.28 2.32 12.52
N LEU A 77 6.37 2.81 11.29
CA LEU A 77 5.37 2.62 10.25
C LEU A 77 5.93 1.83 9.07
N VAL A 78 5.15 0.87 8.59
CA VAL A 78 5.41 0.09 7.39
C VAL A 78 4.23 0.22 6.44
N LEU A 79 4.52 0.55 5.19
CA LEU A 79 3.55 0.52 4.10
C LEU A 79 3.92 -0.63 3.16
N MET A 80 2.93 -1.40 2.74
CA MET A 80 3.08 -2.49 1.79
C MET A 80 2.17 -2.20 0.58
N LEU A 81 2.78 -2.17 -0.59
CA LEU A 81 2.11 -1.92 -1.86
C LEU A 81 2.17 -3.21 -2.69
N PRO A 82 1.02 -3.86 -2.98
CA PRO A 82 0.97 -4.95 -3.93
C PRO A 82 1.47 -4.50 -5.31
N GLY A 83 2.23 -5.36 -5.97
CA GLY A 83 2.56 -5.16 -7.38
C GLY A 83 1.32 -5.29 -8.26
N LYS A 84 1.46 -4.87 -9.51
CA LYS A 84 0.41 -4.96 -10.53
C LYS A 84 -0.12 -6.39 -10.63
N PRO A 85 -1.45 -6.58 -10.57
CA PRO A 85 -2.03 -7.91 -10.68
C PRO A 85 -1.67 -8.48 -12.05
N LYS A 86 -1.11 -9.70 -12.07
CA LYS A 86 -0.92 -10.43 -13.31
C LYS A 86 -2.29 -10.67 -13.91
N GLN A 87 -2.56 -10.14 -15.10
CA GLN A 87 -3.68 -10.62 -15.89
C GLN A 87 -3.52 -12.13 -16.02
N GLN A 88 -4.55 -12.90 -15.62
CA GLN A 88 -4.59 -14.31 -15.96
C GLN A 88 -4.47 -14.37 -17.48
N GLU A 89 -3.37 -14.95 -17.98
CA GLU A 89 -3.33 -15.37 -19.38
C GLU A 89 -4.55 -16.25 -19.58
N GLU A 90 -5.46 -15.82 -20.47
CA GLU A 90 -6.58 -16.65 -20.89
C GLU A 90 -5.98 -17.97 -21.37
N ILE A 91 -6.25 -19.05 -20.65
CA ILE A 91 -5.79 -20.38 -21.03
C ILE A 91 -6.36 -20.61 -22.45
N PRO A 92 -5.50 -20.81 -23.47
CA PRO A 92 -5.97 -21.07 -24.82
C PRO A 92 -6.97 -22.22 -24.79
N THR A 93 -8.12 -22.05 -25.43
CA THR A 93 -9.22 -23.03 -25.45
C THR A 93 -8.79 -24.43 -25.86
N ASP A 94 -7.64 -24.54 -26.53
CA ASP A 94 -7.09 -25.77 -27.09
C ASP A 94 -6.31 -26.60 -26.05
N ALA A 95 -6.01 -26.02 -24.88
CA ALA A 95 -5.38 -26.70 -23.74
C ALA A 95 -6.38 -27.39 -22.81
N LYS A 96 -7.69 -27.34 -23.13
CA LYS A 96 -8.73 -28.17 -22.51
C LYS A 96 -8.93 -29.45 -23.33
N ARG A 97 -7.96 -30.36 -23.28
CA ARG A 97 -8.13 -31.74 -23.77
C ARG A 97 -7.64 -32.74 -22.76
#